data_AF-A0AB37WK85-F1
#
_entry.id   AF-A0AB37WK85-F1
#
_cell.length_a   1.000
_cell.length_b   1.000
_cell.length_c   1.000
_cell.angle_alpha   90.00
_cell.angle_beta   90.00
_cell.angle_gamma   90.00
#
_symmetry.space_group_name_H-M   'P 1'
#
loop_
_entity.id
_entity.type
_entity.pdbx_description
1 polymer ?
#
loop_
_entity_poly.entity_id
_entity_poly.type
_entity_poly.pdbx_seq_one_letter_code
_entity_poly.pdbx_strand_id
1 'polypeptide(L)'
;MSYSPKSTCVPGERNTPPADAPTRRTVLSMSEFLHSGPLDIPASTPSNVGGGAPRLSSRLSDSRLRFIKKVPIDPRSDLCSPRDRRAALAVYDEAIENIKNGKGHHIDVETEAEAKIETILGIRSAAPSHLVFQKNLLLPIDPTYAEPRIEASDDTLGYHASWRLHEWRQDGWPALIPGRAIEKEKTMEGDPSTWRERDWS
;
A
#
# COMPACT_ATOMS: atom_id res chain seq x y z
N MET A 1 6.17 14.05 -65.12
CA MET A 1 5.78 12.89 -64.29
C MET A 1 6.82 12.69 -63.21
N SER A 2 6.43 12.87 -61.95
CA SER A 2 7.12 12.33 -60.76
C SER A 2 6.12 12.51 -59.60
N TYR A 3 5.43 11.42 -59.28
CA TYR A 3 4.46 11.33 -58.19
C TYR A 3 5.21 11.10 -56.87
N SER A 4 5.05 12.00 -55.90
CA SER A 4 5.37 11.71 -54.50
C SER A 4 4.19 10.96 -53.86
N PRO A 5 4.39 9.82 -53.18
CA PRO A 5 3.32 9.19 -52.42
C PRO A 5 3.05 10.00 -51.15
N LYS A 6 1.79 10.40 -50.95
CA LYS A 6 1.28 10.89 -49.66
C LYS A 6 1.28 9.71 -48.69
N SER A 7 2.21 9.70 -47.74
CA SER A 7 2.16 8.81 -46.59
C SER A 7 1.06 9.30 -45.65
N THR A 8 -0.12 8.67 -45.74
CA THR A 8 -1.17 8.76 -44.73
C THR A 8 -0.72 7.99 -43.49
N CYS A 9 -0.04 8.68 -42.57
CA CYS A 9 0.11 8.17 -41.21
C CYS A 9 -1.25 8.30 -40.50
N VAL A 10 -1.89 7.16 -40.30
CA VAL A 10 -3.05 7.00 -39.42
C VAL A 10 -2.62 7.37 -38.00
N PRO A 11 -3.30 8.29 -37.29
CA PRO A 11 -3.00 8.56 -35.89
C PRO A 11 -3.62 7.46 -35.03
N GLY A 12 -2.77 6.63 -34.44
CA GLY A 12 -3.17 5.62 -33.48
C GLY A 12 -2.05 4.63 -33.23
N GLU A 13 -1.83 4.31 -31.96
CA GLU A 13 -0.96 3.22 -31.48
C GLU A 13 0.55 3.47 -31.52
N ARG A 14 1.03 4.24 -30.53
CA ARG A 14 2.09 3.80 -29.61
C ARG A 14 2.29 4.90 -28.56
N ASN A 15 2.14 4.53 -27.30
CA ASN A 15 2.51 5.30 -26.10
C ASN A 15 1.49 6.27 -25.49
N THR A 16 0.19 6.02 -25.63
CA THR A 16 -0.78 6.61 -24.69
C THR A 16 -0.90 5.67 -23.48
N PRO A 17 -0.60 6.11 -22.25
CA PRO A 17 -1.06 5.40 -21.05
C PRO A 17 -2.58 5.21 -21.17
N PRO A 18 -3.14 4.07 -20.72
CA PRO A 18 -4.59 3.91 -20.67
C PRO A 18 -5.20 5.10 -19.93
N ALA A 19 -6.31 5.64 -20.48
CA ALA A 19 -6.97 6.84 -19.97
C ALA A 19 -7.40 6.69 -18.50
N ASP A 20 -7.73 5.45 -18.11
CA ASP A 20 -8.13 5.11 -16.76
C ASP A 20 -7.20 4.01 -16.24
N ALA A 21 -6.63 4.25 -15.06
CA ALA A 21 -5.91 3.22 -14.33
C ALA A 21 -6.89 2.11 -13.91
N PRO A 22 -6.49 0.83 -13.97
CA PRO A 22 -7.38 -0.27 -13.62
C PRO A 22 -7.82 -0.14 -12.16
N THR A 23 -9.13 -0.20 -11.94
CA THR A 23 -9.73 -0.29 -10.60
C THR A 23 -9.20 -1.53 -9.90
N ARG A 24 -8.75 -1.36 -8.65
CA ARG A 24 -8.21 -2.48 -7.85
C ARG A 24 -9.23 -3.61 -7.76
N ARG A 25 -8.80 -4.87 -7.92
CA ARG A 25 -9.62 -6.01 -7.52
C ARG A 25 -9.87 -5.92 -6.02
N THR A 26 -11.14 -5.84 -5.63
CA THR A 26 -11.61 -5.77 -4.24
C THR A 26 -11.44 -7.08 -3.45
N VAL A 27 -10.78 -8.09 -4.02
CA VAL A 27 -10.68 -9.44 -3.44
C VAL A 27 -9.23 -9.91 -3.35
N LEU A 28 -8.35 -9.07 -2.80
CA LEU A 28 -7.10 -9.57 -2.24
C LEU A 28 -7.43 -10.23 -0.89
N SER A 29 -6.92 -11.44 -0.64
CA SER A 29 -7.02 -12.06 0.68
C SER A 29 -5.64 -12.16 1.30
N MET A 30 -5.50 -11.77 2.57
CA MET A 30 -4.23 -11.94 3.29
C MET A 30 -3.78 -13.39 3.33
N SER A 31 -4.72 -14.33 3.37
CA SER A 31 -4.42 -15.76 3.33
C SER A 31 -3.57 -16.19 2.14
N GLU A 32 -3.63 -15.45 1.02
CA GLU A 32 -2.83 -15.71 -0.17
C GLU A 32 -1.34 -15.40 0.03
N PHE A 33 -1.02 -14.53 0.99
CA PHE A 33 0.32 -14.04 1.28
C PHE A 33 0.89 -14.60 2.59
N LEU A 34 0.04 -15.01 3.52
CA LEU A 34 0.44 -15.59 4.80
C LEU A 34 1.17 -16.93 4.65
N HIS A 35 1.94 -17.28 5.68
CA HIS A 35 2.63 -18.56 5.75
C HIS A 35 1.65 -19.70 6.05
N SER A 36 1.31 -20.44 4.99
CA SER A 36 0.38 -21.57 5.01
C SER A 36 0.96 -22.79 4.28
N GLY A 37 2.24 -23.10 4.51
CA GLY A 37 2.90 -24.29 3.95
C GLY A 37 4.17 -24.02 3.14
N PRO A 38 4.82 -25.10 2.63
CA PRO A 38 6.06 -25.01 1.88
C PRO A 38 5.91 -24.14 0.63
N LEU A 39 6.94 -23.35 0.34
CA LEU A 39 7.10 -22.72 -0.97
C LEU A 39 7.33 -23.85 -1.97
N ASP A 40 6.29 -24.20 -2.73
CA ASP A 40 6.27 -25.23 -3.77
C ASP A 40 6.29 -26.69 -3.25
N ILE A 41 5.18 -27.23 -2.71
CA ILE A 41 4.81 -28.68 -2.65
C ILE A 41 3.35 -28.84 -2.12
N PRO A 42 2.53 -29.81 -2.63
CA PRO A 42 1.16 -30.03 -2.17
C PRO A 42 1.11 -30.43 -0.68
N ALA A 43 0.09 -29.92 0.01
CA ALA A 43 -0.12 -30.09 1.45
C ALA A 43 0.18 -31.51 1.96
N SER A 44 1.06 -31.61 2.95
CA SER A 44 1.04 -32.70 3.93
C SER A 44 1.74 -32.31 5.24
N THR A 45 0.90 -32.26 6.26
CA THR A 45 1.10 -32.56 7.69
C THR A 45 1.81 -31.54 8.60
N PRO A 46 1.17 -31.15 9.74
CA PRO A 46 1.72 -30.18 10.67
C PRO A 46 2.66 -30.86 11.67
N SER A 47 3.81 -30.24 11.96
CA SER A 47 4.65 -30.63 13.09
C SER A 47 4.77 -29.47 14.07
N ASN A 48 4.02 -29.60 15.15
CA ASN A 48 4.02 -28.74 16.31
C ASN A 48 5.31 -28.97 17.11
N VAL A 49 6.26 -28.03 17.07
CA VAL A 49 7.39 -27.94 18.01
C VAL A 49 7.71 -26.47 18.23
N GLY A 50 7.66 -26.04 19.50
CA GLY A 50 7.92 -24.67 19.93
C GLY A 50 9.27 -24.12 19.44
N GLY A 51 9.29 -22.83 19.14
CA GLY A 51 10.51 -22.12 18.79
C GLY A 51 10.30 -20.61 18.83
N GLY A 52 11.01 -19.97 19.74
CA GLY A 52 11.09 -18.51 19.86
C GLY A 52 11.72 -17.85 18.62
N ALA A 53 11.71 -16.52 18.62
CA ALA A 53 12.24 -15.55 17.64
C ALA A 53 12.67 -16.07 16.25
N PRO A 54 13.73 -16.88 16.09
CA PRO A 54 14.17 -17.39 14.79
C PRO A 54 13.08 -18.03 13.92
N ARG A 55 12.12 -18.80 14.48
CA ARG A 55 11.03 -19.41 13.69
C ARG A 55 9.96 -18.41 13.22
N LEU A 56 9.77 -17.31 13.96
CA LEU A 56 8.80 -16.27 13.60
C LEU A 56 9.39 -15.29 12.58
N SER A 57 10.68 -14.97 12.71
CA SER A 57 11.40 -14.21 11.67
C SER A 57 11.39 -14.94 10.32
N SER A 58 11.53 -16.27 10.31
CA SER A 58 11.37 -17.06 9.07
C SER A 58 9.94 -17.01 8.52
N ARG A 59 8.91 -17.00 9.38
CA ARG A 59 7.51 -16.93 8.95
C ARG A 59 7.20 -15.64 8.18
N LEU A 60 7.58 -14.47 8.72
CA LEU A 60 7.42 -13.19 8.04
C LEU A 60 8.27 -13.11 6.76
N SER A 61 9.49 -13.65 6.79
CA SER A 61 10.36 -13.71 5.62
C SER A 61 9.73 -14.52 4.48
N ASP A 62 9.12 -15.67 4.79
CA ASP A 62 8.44 -16.49 3.80
C ASP A 62 7.17 -15.82 3.26
N SER A 63 6.38 -15.17 4.13
CA SER A 63 5.20 -14.40 3.72
C SER A 63 5.58 -13.27 2.78
N ARG A 64 6.66 -12.52 3.09
CA ARG A 64 7.22 -11.50 2.22
C ARG A 64 7.63 -12.07 0.86
N LEU A 65 8.29 -13.23 0.85
CA LEU A 65 8.70 -13.88 -0.40
C LEU A 65 7.49 -14.31 -1.25
N ARG A 66 6.43 -14.87 -0.61
CA ARG A 66 5.16 -15.18 -1.29
C ARG A 66 4.52 -13.92 -1.87
N PHE A 67 4.47 -12.84 -1.11
CA PHE A 67 3.96 -11.56 -1.58
C PHE A 67 4.73 -11.07 -2.82
N ILE A 68 6.06 -11.13 -2.82
CA ILE A 68 6.88 -10.75 -3.98
C ILE A 68 6.57 -11.60 -5.21
N LYS A 69 6.43 -12.92 -5.02
CA LYS A 69 6.12 -13.86 -6.12
C LYS A 69 4.73 -13.64 -6.71
N LYS A 70 3.73 -13.34 -5.87
CA LYS A 70 2.33 -13.18 -6.29
C LYS A 70 1.99 -11.79 -6.80
N VAL A 71 2.62 -10.75 -6.25
CA VAL A 71 2.31 -9.36 -6.58
C VAL A 71 3.42 -8.80 -7.47
N PRO A 72 3.21 -8.73 -8.80
CA PRO A 72 4.21 -8.23 -9.74
C PRO A 72 4.45 -6.74 -9.51
N ILE A 73 5.62 -6.26 -9.95
CA ILE A 73 5.88 -4.82 -10.11
C ILE A 73 5.36 -4.44 -11.49
N ASP A 74 4.04 -4.26 -11.60
CA ASP A 74 3.40 -3.86 -12.85
C ASP A 74 2.49 -2.64 -12.59
N PRO A 75 2.76 -1.47 -13.22
CA PRO A 75 1.89 -0.30 -13.14
C PRO A 75 0.45 -0.54 -13.61
N ARG A 76 0.22 -1.62 -14.37
CA ARG A 76 -1.09 -2.02 -14.88
C ARG A 76 -1.73 -3.15 -14.07
N SER A 77 -1.08 -3.60 -12.98
CA SER A 77 -1.65 -4.63 -12.11
C SER A 77 -2.91 -4.12 -11.44
N ASP A 78 -4.01 -4.85 -11.61
CA ASP A 78 -5.25 -4.65 -10.88
C ASP A 78 -5.17 -5.18 -9.43
N LEU A 79 -4.19 -6.04 -9.13
CA LEU A 79 -3.96 -6.56 -7.78
C LEU A 79 -3.45 -5.49 -6.81
N CYS A 80 -2.41 -4.74 -7.17
CA CYS A 80 -1.75 -3.84 -6.24
C CYS A 80 -0.97 -2.78 -7.02
N SER A 81 -1.13 -1.51 -6.65
CA SER A 81 -0.32 -0.47 -7.27
C SER A 81 1.16 -0.63 -6.88
N PRO A 82 2.12 -0.21 -7.73
CA PRO A 82 3.53 -0.22 -7.36
C PRO A 82 3.83 0.54 -6.06
N ARG A 83 3.04 1.58 -5.75
CA ARG A 83 3.11 2.36 -4.51
C ARG A 83 2.75 1.51 -3.28
N ASP A 84 1.58 0.88 -3.31
CA ASP A 84 1.11 0.05 -2.19
C ASP A 84 2.02 -1.15 -1.98
N ARG A 85 2.47 -1.77 -3.08
CA ARG A 85 3.40 -2.90 -3.04
C ARG A 85 4.68 -2.52 -2.31
N ARG A 86 5.25 -1.35 -2.60
CA ARG A 86 6.44 -0.85 -1.91
C ARG A 86 6.17 -0.60 -0.43
N ALA A 87 5.03 0.01 -0.10
CA ALA A 87 4.67 0.27 1.29
C ALA A 87 4.47 -1.02 2.10
N ALA A 88 3.79 -2.03 1.54
CA ALA A 88 3.61 -3.32 2.19
C ALA A 88 4.94 -4.03 2.45
N LEU A 89 5.87 -3.99 1.47
CA LEU A 89 7.22 -4.54 1.65
C LEU A 89 8.03 -3.82 2.73
N ALA A 90 7.90 -2.50 2.83
CA ALA A 90 8.56 -1.74 3.89
C ALA A 90 8.08 -2.17 5.29
N VAL A 91 6.79 -2.45 5.45
CA VAL A 91 6.23 -2.99 6.71
C VAL A 91 6.79 -4.39 7.01
N TYR A 92 6.88 -5.27 6.00
CA TYR A 92 7.52 -6.58 6.18
C TYR A 92 8.98 -6.45 6.62
N ASP A 93 9.75 -5.58 5.94
CA ASP A 93 11.17 -5.38 6.23
C ASP A 93 11.38 -4.84 7.65
N GLU A 94 10.60 -3.82 8.06
CA GLU A 94 10.65 -3.28 9.41
C GLU A 94 10.28 -4.31 10.48
N ALA A 95 9.22 -5.09 10.27
CA ALA A 95 8.79 -6.12 11.21
C ALA A 95 9.85 -7.23 11.38
N ILE A 96 10.47 -7.67 10.28
CA ILE A 96 11.57 -8.64 10.31
C ILE A 96 12.76 -8.07 11.09
N GLU A 97 13.12 -6.81 10.86
CA GLU A 97 14.22 -6.14 11.57
C GLU A 97 13.92 -5.98 13.07
N ASN A 98 12.70 -5.59 13.43
CA ASN A 98 12.32 -5.44 14.84
C ASN A 98 12.41 -6.78 15.58
N ILE A 99 11.90 -7.88 14.99
CA ILE A 99 12.03 -9.22 15.57
C ILE A 99 13.49 -9.64 15.69
N LYS A 100 14.31 -9.44 14.64
CA LYS A 100 15.74 -9.78 14.67
C LYS A 100 16.50 -9.02 15.77
N ASN A 101 16.12 -7.78 16.00
CA ASN A 101 16.74 -6.92 17.00
C ASN A 101 16.11 -7.05 18.40
N GLY A 102 15.16 -7.97 18.61
CA GLY A 102 14.48 -8.17 19.89
C GLY A 102 13.64 -6.96 20.34
N LYS A 103 13.15 -6.14 19.40
CA LYS A 103 12.30 -4.98 19.68
C LYS A 103 10.84 -5.41 19.74
N GLY A 104 10.27 -5.38 20.95
CA GLY A 104 8.88 -5.76 21.18
C GLY A 104 8.66 -7.27 21.22
N HIS A 105 7.49 -7.68 21.69
CA HIS A 105 7.09 -9.08 21.68
C HIS A 105 6.73 -9.51 20.26
N HIS A 106 7.29 -10.62 19.78
CA HIS A 106 7.22 -10.97 18.35
C HIS A 106 5.80 -11.14 17.80
N ILE A 107 4.89 -11.68 18.61
CA ILE A 107 3.48 -11.87 18.24
C ILE A 107 2.81 -10.51 18.00
N ASP A 108 3.15 -9.51 18.82
CA ASP A 108 2.57 -8.18 18.74
C ASP A 108 3.10 -7.44 17.50
N VAL A 109 4.40 -7.62 17.18
CA VAL A 109 5.02 -7.10 15.95
C VAL A 109 4.37 -7.70 14.71
N GLU A 110 4.14 -9.02 14.70
CA GLU A 110 3.49 -9.69 13.57
C GLU A 110 2.03 -9.23 13.41
N THR A 111 1.28 -9.13 14.51
CA THR A 111 -0.11 -8.67 14.51
C THR A 111 -0.22 -7.23 14.00
N GLU A 112 0.69 -6.35 14.41
CA GLU A 112 0.74 -4.97 13.93
C GLU A 112 1.13 -4.90 12.44
N ALA A 113 2.09 -5.73 12.01
CA ALA A 113 2.51 -5.80 10.60
C ALA A 113 1.34 -6.25 9.70
N GLU A 114 0.64 -7.32 10.08
CA GLU A 114 -0.51 -7.85 9.35
C GLU A 114 -1.59 -6.77 9.21
N ALA A 115 -1.97 -6.14 10.31
CA ALA A 115 -2.90 -5.02 10.34
C ALA A 115 -2.50 -3.89 9.36
N LYS A 116 -1.23 -3.48 9.37
CA LYS A 116 -0.73 -2.41 8.49
C LYS A 116 -0.73 -2.82 7.03
N ILE A 117 -0.30 -4.04 6.72
CA ILE A 117 -0.28 -4.59 5.36
C ILE A 117 -1.71 -4.72 4.82
N GLU A 118 -2.66 -5.23 5.61
CA GLU A 118 -4.07 -5.30 5.23
C GLU A 118 -4.66 -3.95 4.84
N THR A 119 -4.35 -2.92 5.64
CA THR A 119 -4.80 -1.55 5.36
C THR A 119 -4.13 -0.99 4.09
N ILE A 120 -2.82 -1.17 3.91
CA ILE A 120 -2.13 -0.79 2.67
C ILE A 120 -2.71 -1.52 1.45
N LEU A 121 -3.06 -2.79 1.58
CA LEU A 121 -3.60 -3.58 0.48
C LEU A 121 -5.10 -3.33 0.23
N GLY A 122 -5.79 -2.64 1.14
CA GLY A 122 -7.21 -2.31 1.00
C GLY A 122 -8.13 -3.46 1.33
N ILE A 123 -7.59 -4.48 1.99
CA ILE A 123 -8.31 -5.63 2.51
C ILE A 123 -9.09 -5.20 3.76
N ARG A 124 -8.50 -4.27 4.54
CA ARG A 124 -9.09 -3.74 5.76
C ARG A 124 -9.15 -2.22 5.72
N SER A 125 -10.37 -1.69 5.75
CA SER A 125 -10.64 -0.28 6.00
C SER A 125 -10.07 0.19 7.35
N ALA A 126 -9.54 1.41 7.39
CA ALA A 126 -9.07 2.01 8.63
C ALA A 126 -9.41 3.49 8.71
N ALA A 127 -10.12 3.87 9.78
CA ALA A 127 -10.37 5.27 10.09
C ALA A 127 -9.06 5.98 10.48
N PRO A 128 -8.95 7.31 10.27
CA PRO A 128 -7.76 8.08 10.66
C PRO A 128 -7.30 7.93 12.10
N SER A 129 -8.21 7.58 13.02
CA SER A 129 -7.93 7.36 14.45
C SER A 129 -7.36 5.97 14.77
N HIS A 130 -7.33 5.03 13.82
CA HIS A 130 -6.84 3.68 14.06
C HIS A 130 -5.32 3.64 14.29
N LEU A 131 -4.88 2.64 15.08
CA LEU A 131 -3.49 2.49 15.52
C LEU A 131 -2.47 2.33 14.37
N VAL A 132 -2.89 1.87 13.20
CA VAL A 132 -1.99 1.72 12.05
C VAL A 132 -1.38 3.04 11.58
N PHE A 133 -2.07 4.16 11.82
CA PHE A 133 -1.59 5.52 11.50
C PHE A 133 -0.83 6.17 12.66
N GLN A 134 -0.62 5.45 13.77
CA GLN A 134 0.08 5.96 14.95
C GLN A 134 1.39 5.19 15.15
N LYS A 135 2.35 5.82 15.83
CA LYS A 135 3.60 5.15 16.17
C LYS A 135 3.36 4.17 17.32
N ASN A 136 3.66 2.89 17.10
CA ASN A 136 3.62 1.85 18.13
C ASN A 136 4.89 0.99 18.05
N LEU A 137 4.80 -0.30 17.73
CA LEU A 137 5.98 -1.15 17.54
C LEU A 137 6.62 -0.93 16.17
N LEU A 138 5.80 -0.66 15.15
CA LEU A 138 6.23 -0.32 13.80
C LEU A 138 5.93 1.17 13.50
N LEU A 139 6.58 1.71 12.48
CA LEU A 139 6.31 3.05 11.97
C LEU A 139 4.88 3.13 11.45
N PRO A 140 4.20 4.27 11.67
CA PRO A 140 2.84 4.48 11.16
C PRO A 140 2.84 4.42 9.63
N ILE A 141 1.78 3.84 9.07
CA ILE A 141 1.58 3.84 7.60
C ILE A 141 1.11 5.21 7.12
N ASP A 142 1.31 5.48 5.83
CA ASP A 142 0.94 6.75 5.21
C ASP A 142 -0.56 7.07 5.39
N PRO A 143 -0.92 8.30 5.79
CA PRO A 143 -2.29 8.82 5.84
C PRO A 143 -3.17 8.56 4.60
N THR A 144 -2.56 8.38 3.42
CA THR A 144 -3.33 8.08 2.21
C THR A 144 -4.13 6.78 2.27
N TYR A 145 -3.75 5.87 3.16
CA TYR A 145 -4.46 4.60 3.36
C TYR A 145 -5.64 4.72 4.35
N ALA A 146 -5.82 5.88 4.99
CA ALA A 146 -6.95 6.13 5.89
C ALA A 146 -8.23 6.43 5.11
N GLU A 147 -9.39 6.15 5.70
CA GLU A 147 -10.69 6.45 5.09
C GLU A 147 -10.98 7.97 5.05
N PRO A 148 -11.46 8.51 3.90
CA PRO A 148 -11.63 7.81 2.62
C PRO A 148 -10.27 7.52 1.96
N ARG A 149 -10.03 6.28 1.54
CA ARG A 149 -8.74 5.87 0.99
C ARG A 149 -8.49 6.59 -0.34
N ILE A 150 -7.27 7.09 -0.54
CA ILE A 150 -6.83 7.65 -1.82
C ILE A 150 -6.25 6.52 -2.66
N GLU A 151 -6.98 6.11 -3.70
CA GLU A 151 -6.49 5.12 -4.67
C GLU A 151 -5.49 5.74 -5.64
N ALA A 152 -4.43 5.00 -5.98
CA ALA A 152 -3.42 5.47 -6.91
C ALA A 152 -3.99 5.70 -8.33
N SER A 153 -5.07 5.02 -8.69
CA SER A 153 -5.80 5.23 -9.94
C SER A 153 -6.46 6.61 -10.01
N ASP A 154 -6.94 7.09 -8.88
CA ASP A 154 -7.76 8.31 -8.79
C ASP A 154 -6.89 9.53 -8.50
N ASP A 155 -5.67 9.31 -7.99
CA ASP A 155 -4.66 10.32 -7.69
C ASP A 155 -3.36 10.04 -8.47
N THR A 156 -3.47 9.97 -9.80
CA THR A 156 -2.35 9.63 -10.70
C THR A 156 -1.13 10.53 -10.56
N LEU A 157 -1.35 11.80 -10.22
CA LEU A 157 -0.28 12.80 -10.00
C LEU A 157 0.14 12.88 -8.52
N GLY A 158 -0.55 12.18 -7.62
CA GLY A 158 -0.22 12.14 -6.20
C GLY A 158 -0.53 13.45 -5.46
N TYR A 159 -1.35 14.34 -6.03
CA TYR A 159 -1.64 15.65 -5.44
C TYR A 159 -2.47 15.52 -4.16
N HIS A 160 -3.53 14.73 -4.21
CA HIS A 160 -4.39 14.54 -3.04
C HIS A 160 -3.63 13.85 -1.91
N ALA A 161 -2.85 12.82 -2.26
CA ALA A 161 -1.95 12.14 -1.36
C ALA A 161 -0.95 13.07 -0.68
N SER A 162 -0.30 13.94 -1.47
CA SER A 162 0.71 14.88 -0.98
C SER A 162 0.07 15.93 -0.07
N TRP A 163 -1.09 16.45 -0.45
CA TRP A 163 -1.85 17.41 0.36
C TRP A 163 -2.25 16.80 1.70
N ARG A 164 -2.87 15.60 1.70
CA ARG A 164 -3.30 14.93 2.94
C ARG A 164 -2.11 14.73 3.88
N LEU A 165 -1.01 14.20 3.36
CA LEU A 165 0.21 13.99 4.15
C LEU A 165 0.74 15.30 4.72
N HIS A 166 0.73 16.38 3.94
CA HIS A 166 1.16 17.70 4.40
C HIS A 166 0.29 18.21 5.55
N GLU A 167 -1.03 18.23 5.38
CA GLU A 167 -1.97 18.74 6.39
C GLU A 167 -1.94 17.90 7.66
N TRP A 168 -1.87 16.57 7.55
CA TRP A 168 -1.77 15.69 8.71
C TRP A 168 -0.50 15.97 9.51
N ARG A 169 0.64 16.20 8.83
CA ARG A 169 1.90 16.59 9.50
C ARG A 169 1.81 17.96 10.17
N GLN A 170 1.17 18.95 9.54
CA GLN A 170 0.94 20.26 10.15
C GLN A 170 0.11 20.17 11.43
N ASP A 171 -0.79 19.18 11.49
CA ASP A 171 -1.65 18.94 12.65
C ASP A 171 -1.05 17.96 13.68
N GLY A 172 0.24 17.60 13.54
CA GLY A 172 1.00 16.85 14.54
C GLY A 172 1.06 15.34 14.34
N TRP A 173 0.60 14.82 13.20
CA TRP A 173 0.82 13.42 12.86
C TRP A 173 2.33 13.11 12.73
N PRO A 174 2.82 11.95 13.21
CA PRO A 174 2.07 10.82 13.76
C PRO A 174 1.91 10.81 15.28
N ALA A 175 2.34 11.86 15.98
CA ALA A 175 2.24 11.92 17.43
C ALA A 175 0.80 12.19 17.91
N LEU A 176 0.00 12.85 17.08
CA LEU A 176 -1.38 13.23 17.37
C LEU A 176 -2.31 12.78 16.24
N ILE A 177 -3.58 12.55 16.60
CA ILE A 177 -4.64 12.37 15.60
C ILE A 177 -4.92 13.73 14.95
N PRO A 178 -4.81 13.87 13.62
CA PRO A 178 -4.86 15.16 12.95
C PRO A 178 -6.30 15.64 12.70
N GLY A 179 -7.00 15.98 13.78
CA GLY A 179 -8.42 16.34 13.77
C GLY A 179 -8.79 17.48 12.81
N ARG A 180 -8.00 18.57 12.77
CA ARG A 180 -8.27 19.71 11.88
C ARG A 180 -8.05 19.35 10.43
N ALA A 181 -7.04 18.54 10.13
CA ALA A 181 -6.79 18.07 8.76
C ALA A 181 -7.95 17.17 8.28
N ILE A 182 -8.44 16.27 9.13
CA ILE A 182 -9.59 15.40 8.84
C ILE A 182 -10.86 16.21 8.61
N GLU A 183 -11.12 17.23 9.44
CA GLU A 183 -12.26 18.13 9.25
C GLU A 183 -12.16 18.92 7.94
N LYS A 184 -10.97 19.46 7.63
CA LYS A 184 -10.70 20.19 6.40
C LYS A 184 -10.98 19.31 5.18
N GLU A 185 -10.50 18.08 5.19
CA GLU A 185 -10.75 17.10 4.14
C GLU A 185 -12.24 16.81 3.94
N LYS A 186 -13.01 16.61 5.01
CA LYS A 186 -14.48 16.40 4.93
C LYS A 186 -15.20 17.60 4.32
N THR A 187 -14.76 18.82 4.64
CA THR A 187 -15.36 20.04 4.06
C THR A 187 -14.95 20.28 2.60
N MET A 188 -13.88 19.62 2.15
CA MET A 188 -13.39 19.64 0.77
C MET A 188 -13.95 18.50 -0.08
N GLU A 189 -14.80 17.64 0.48
CA GLU A 189 -15.42 16.51 -0.24
C GLU A 189 -16.46 17.08 -1.24
N GLY A 190 -15.95 17.57 -2.38
CA GLY A 190 -16.64 18.26 -3.47
C GLY A 190 -15.68 18.85 -4.50
N ASP A 191 -15.77 18.37 -5.75
CA ASP A 191 -15.03 18.75 -6.99
C ASP A 191 -13.47 18.62 -6.99
N PRO A 192 -12.93 17.53 -7.58
CA PRO A 192 -11.48 17.28 -7.81
C PRO A 192 -10.73 18.35 -8.62
N SER A 193 -11.42 19.24 -9.34
CA SER A 193 -10.77 20.32 -10.11
C SER A 193 -10.19 21.43 -9.23
N THR A 194 -10.75 21.64 -8.04
CA THR A 194 -10.32 22.68 -7.08
C THR A 194 -8.95 22.40 -6.43
N TRP A 195 -8.41 21.19 -6.61
CA TRP A 195 -7.13 20.75 -6.06
C TRP A 195 -5.93 21.26 -6.88
N ARG A 196 -6.14 21.58 -8.17
CA ARG A 196 -5.09 22.11 -9.05
C ARG A 196 -4.81 23.60 -8.86
N GLU A 197 -5.77 24.37 -8.33
CA GLU A 197 -5.72 25.84 -8.33
C GLU A 197 -5.08 26.46 -7.09
N ARG A 198 -4.68 25.66 -6.08
CA ARG A 198 -3.87 26.19 -4.99
C ARG A 198 -2.41 26.16 -5.41
N ASP A 199 -1.95 27.29 -5.96
CA ASP A 199 -0.53 27.56 -6.14
C ASP A 199 0.19 27.33 -4.80
N TRP A 200 0.96 26.26 -4.73
CA TRP A 200 1.81 25.92 -3.59
C TRP A 200 3.15 26.62 -3.76
N SER A 201 3.15 27.95 -3.59
CA SER A 201 4.35 28.80 -3.49
C SER A 201 4.92 28.82 -2.08
#